data_AF-A0A2W4JTX5-F1
#
_entry.id   AF-A0A2W4JTX5-F1
#
_cell.length_a   1.000
_cell.length_b   1.000
_cell.length_c   1.000
_cell.angle_alpha   90.00
_cell.angle_beta   90.00
_cell.angle_gamma   90.00
#
_symmetry.space_group_name_H-M   'P 1'
#
loop_
_entity.id
_entity.type
_entity.pdbx_description
1 polymer ?
#
loop_
_entity_poly.entity_id
_entity_poly.type
_entity_poly.pdbx_seq_one_letter_code
_entity_poly.pdbx_strand_id
1 'polypeptide(L)' 'MIIGLDVGGTHIDAVLLNGGKVFKTAKVPYSSNSIVEGICKAVDELTAEVDPGNIERVNLSTTICTNAVLEGKTSPVGM' A
#
# COMPACT_ATOMS: atom_id res chain seq x y z
N MET A 1 13.89 7.89 -5.86
CA MET A 1 12.53 7.44 -6.28
C MET A 1 11.61 7.30 -5.07
N ILE A 2 10.29 7.42 -5.26
CA ILE A 2 9.30 7.35 -4.17
C ILE A 2 8.23 6.31 -4.50
N ILE A 3 7.94 5.41 -3.56
CA ILE A 3 6.80 4.48 -3.67
C ILE A 3 5.59 5.12 -2.99
N GLY A 4 4.46 5.17 -3.69
CA GLY A 4 3.14 5.51 -3.13
C GLY A 4 2.26 4.27 -3.09
N LEU A 5 1.59 4.04 -1.97
CA LEU A 5 0.67 2.93 -1.74
C LEU A 5 -0.67 3.49 -1.26
N ASP A 6 -1.76 3.08 -1.90
CA ASP A 6 -3.13 3.28 -1.43
C ASP A 6 -3.77 1.92 -1.16
N VAL A 7 -3.96 1.62 0.13
CA VAL A 7 -4.52 0.35 0.59
C VAL A 7 -5.97 0.56 0.98
N GLY A 8 -6.87 0.16 0.07
CA GLY A 8 -8.31 0.13 0.30
C GLY A 8 -8.81 -1.22 0.80
N GLY A 9 -10.14 -1.37 0.87
CA GLY A 9 -10.80 -2.65 1.20
C GLY A 9 -10.99 -3.60 0.01
N THR A 10 -10.59 -3.21 -1.19
CA THR A 10 -10.80 -3.97 -2.44
C THR A 10 -9.50 -4.24 -3.18
N HIS A 11 -8.63 -3.25 -3.29
CA HIS A 11 -7.33 -3.35 -3.94
C HIS A 11 -6.28 -2.56 -3.18
N ILE A 12 -5.03 -2.92 -3.43
CA ILE A 12 -3.83 -2.16 -3.13
C ILE A 12 -3.38 -1.56 -4.46
N ASP A 13 -3.47 -0.25 -4.55
CA ASP A 13 -2.99 0.54 -5.68
C ASP A 13 -1.59 1.08 -5.34
N ALA A 14 -0.60 0.79 -6.17
CA ALA A 14 0.78 1.18 -5.92
C ALA A 14 1.38 1.91 -7.12
N VAL A 15 2.18 2.93 -6.84
CA VAL A 15 2.89 3.72 -7.86
C VAL A 15 4.35 3.92 -7.47
N LEU A 16 5.25 3.84 -8.44
CA LEU A 16 6.64 4.23 -8.30
C LEU A 16 6.85 5.55 -9.03
N LEU A 17 7.31 6.57 -8.32
CA LEU A 17 7.61 7.89 -8.85
C LEU A 17 9.13 8.07 -9.06
N ASN A 18 9.50 8.62 -10.21
CA ASN A 18 10.85 9.06 -10.51
C ASN A 18 10.82 10.50 -11.03
N GLY A 19 11.53 11.43 -10.37
CA GLY A 19 11.55 12.84 -10.76
C GLY A 19 10.17 13.50 -10.82
N GLY A 20 9.24 13.11 -9.94
CA GLY A 20 7.86 13.64 -9.91
C GLY A 20 6.92 13.07 -10.98
N LYS A 21 7.35 12.08 -11.77
CA LYS A 21 6.52 11.39 -12.76
C LYS A 21 6.28 9.95 -12.38
N VAL A 22 5.12 9.40 -12.76
CA VAL A 22 4.83 7.97 -12.59
C VAL A 22 5.72 7.18 -13.53
N PHE A 23 6.55 6.32 -12.94
CA PHE A 23 7.46 5.43 -13.64
C PHE A 23 6.83 4.03 -13.83
N LYS A 24 6.20 3.50 -12.78
CA LYS A 24 5.52 2.19 -12.80
C LYS A 24 4.31 2.19 -11.88
N THR A 25 3.35 1.32 -12.17
CA THR A 25 2.18 1.07 -11.33
C THR A 25 2.02 -0.43 -11.07
N ALA A 26 1.39 -0.77 -9.96
CA ALA A 26 0.98 -2.13 -9.63
C ALA A 26 -0.42 -2.10 -8.99
N LYS A 27 -1.20 -3.14 -9.22
CA LYS A 27 -2.54 -3.30 -8.64
C LYS A 27 -2.68 -4.72 -8.13
N VAL A 28 -2.82 -4.86 -6.81
CA VAL A 28 -2.91 -6.16 -6.15
C VAL A 28 -4.28 -6.27 -5.47
N PRO A 29 -5.03 -7.39 -5.64
CA PRO A 29 -6.28 -7.60 -4.92
C PRO A 29 -6.10 -7.54 -3.39
N TYR A 30 -7.04 -6.91 -2.69
CA TYR A 30 -7.03 -6.87 -1.24
C TYR A 30 -7.48 -8.21 -0.63
N SER A 31 -6.82 -8.59 0.47
CA SER A 31 -7.22 -9.70 1.32
C SER A 31 -6.97 -9.31 2.77
N SER A 32 -8.01 -9.40 3.61
CA SER A 32 -7.93 -9.06 5.04
C SER A 32 -6.97 -9.97 5.80
N ASN A 33 -6.77 -11.21 5.32
CA ASN A 33 -5.92 -12.20 5.98
C ASN A 33 -4.43 -12.06 5.60
N SER A 34 -4.12 -11.27 4.57
CA SER A 34 -2.80 -11.22 3.95
C SER A 34 -2.44 -9.82 3.44
N ILE A 35 -2.87 -8.78 4.15
CA ILE A 35 -2.61 -7.39 3.76
C ILE A 35 -1.12 -7.08 3.60
N VAL A 36 -0.29 -7.57 4.53
CA VAL A 36 1.16 -7.34 4.51
C VAL A 36 1.78 -8.01 3.28
N GLU A 37 1.38 -9.25 2.98
CA GLU A 37 1.81 -9.93 1.75
C GLU A 37 1.37 -9.19 0.49
N GLY A 38 0.15 -8.66 0.46
CA GLY A 38 -0.34 -7.85 -0.65
C GLY A 38 0.48 -6.58 -0.87
N ILE A 39 0.85 -5.89 0.22
CA ILE A 39 1.72 -4.70 0.18
C ILE A 39 3.12 -5.11 -0.32
N CYS A 40 3.71 -6.16 0.23
CA CYS A 40 5.01 -6.67 -0.21
C CYS A 40 5.00 -7.03 -1.69
N LYS A 41 3.97 -7.74 -2.17
CA LYS A 41 3.81 -8.08 -3.58
C LYS A 41 3.74 -6.84 -4.47
N ALA A 42 2.98 -5.82 -4.06
CA ALA A 42 2.90 -4.57 -4.80
C ALA A 42 4.25 -3.85 -4.86
N VAL A 43 5.02 -3.85 -3.77
CA VAL A 43 6.38 -3.31 -3.72
C VAL A 43 7.30 -4.10 -4.65
N ASP A 44 7.30 -5.43 -4.57
CA ASP A 44 8.13 -6.31 -5.40
C ASP A 44 7.84 -6.11 -6.90
N GLU A 45 6.56 -6.00 -7.28
CA GLU A 45 6.16 -5.70 -8.67
C GLU A 45 6.70 -4.34 -9.14
N LEU A 46 6.68 -3.31 -8.28
CA LEU A 46 7.22 -2.00 -8.61
C LEU A 46 8.75 -1.98 -8.69
N THR A 47 9.44 -2.78 -7.87
CA THR A 47 10.91 -2.74 -7.75
C THR A 47 11.65 -3.85 -8.49
N ALA A 48 10.96 -4.75 -9.20
CA ALA A 48 11.56 -5.89 -9.91
C ALA A 48 12.76 -5.54 -10.83
N GLU A 49 12.83 -4.31 -11.35
CA GLU A 49 13.88 -3.83 -12.26
C GLU A 49 14.53 -2.53 -11.75
N VAL A 50 14.41 -2.25 -10.46
CA VAL A 50 14.88 -1.01 -9.83
C VAL A 50 15.83 -1.39 -8.72
N ASP A 51 17.03 -0.81 -8.73
CA ASP A 51 17.95 -0.92 -7.60
C ASP A 51 17.29 -0.36 -6.32
N PRO A 52 17.11 -1.18 -5.26
CA PRO A 52 16.52 -0.73 -4.00
C PRO A 52 17.22 0.48 -3.39
N GLY A 53 18.52 0.68 -3.66
CA GLY A 53 19.27 1.86 -3.20
C GLY A 53 18.75 3.19 -3.75
N ASN A 54 17.96 3.16 -4.83
CA ASN A 54 17.33 4.35 -5.41
C ASN A 54 15.98 4.71 -4.77
N ILE A 55 15.43 3.86 -3.90
CA ILE A 55 14.17 4.16 -3.19
C ILE A 55 14.48 5.05 -1.98
N GLU A 56 13.99 6.27 -2.02
CA GLU A 56 14.23 7.28 -0.98
C GLU A 56 13.13 7.29 0.09
N ARG A 57 11.91 6.88 -0.28
CA ARG A 57 10.73 6.97 0.57
C ARG A 57 9.64 6.02 0.12
N VAL A 58 8.88 5.53 1.10
CA VAL A 58 7.57 4.89 0.92
C VAL A 58 6.50 5.75 1.59
N ASN A 59 5.44 6.08 0.87
CA ASN A 59 4.26 6.74 1.41
C ASN A 59 3.09 5.75 1.36
N LEU A 60 2.59 5.38 2.55
CA LEU A 60 1.46 4.47 2.71
C LEU A 60 0.22 5.26 3.17
N SER A 61 -0.78 5.29 2.31
CA SER A 61 -2.13 5.76 2.61
C SER A 61 -3.07 4.56 2.70
N THR A 62 -4.04 4.60 3.61
CA THR A 62 -5.01 3.51 3.75
C THR A 62 -6.34 4.01 4.29
N THR A 63 -7.42 3.34 3.90
CA THR A 63 -8.78 3.57 4.43
C THR A 63 -9.22 2.52 5.44
N ILE A 64 -8.38 1.53 5.77
CA ILE A 64 -8.76 0.40 6.64
C ILE A 64 -9.21 0.86 8.01
N CYS A 65 -8.47 1.77 8.64
CA CYS A 65 -8.83 2.30 9.96
C CYS A 65 -10.19 3.00 9.93
N THR A 66 -10.42 3.84 8.91
CA THR A 66 -11.69 4.56 8.75
C THR A 66 -12.85 3.58 8.55
N ASN A 67 -12.67 2.57 7.69
CA ASN A 67 -13.70 1.55 7.46
C ASN A 67 -13.96 0.73 8.72
N ALA A 68 -12.94 0.39 9.49
CA ALA A 68 -13.10 -0.34 10.74
C ALA A 68 -13.96 0.43 11.75
N VAL A 69 -13.81 1.76 11.84
CA VAL A 69 -14.66 2.62 12.68
C VAL A 69 -16.10 2.64 12.16
N LEU A 70 -16.30 2.86 10.86
CA LEU A 70 -17.63 2.94 10.25
C LEU A 70 -18.40 1.60 10.34
N GLU A 71 -17.69 0.47 10.23
CA GLU A 71 -18.26 -0.87 10.26
C GLU A 71 -18.38 -1.46 11.67
N GLY A 72 -17.95 -0.72 12.71
CA GLY A 72 -17.92 -1.21 14.09
C GLY A 72 -16.93 -2.36 14.32
N LYS A 73 -15.96 -2.56 13.42
CA LYS A 73 -14.92 -3.60 13.50
C LYS A 73 -13.70 -3.10 14.27
N THR A 74 -13.93 -2.48 15.43
CA THR A 74 -12.87 -2.00 16.32
C THR A 74 -12.73 -2.94 17.52
N SER A 75 -11.56 -2.93 18.15
CA SER A 75 -11.36 -3.69 19.40
C SER A 75 -12.05 -2.96 20.56
N PRO A 76 -12.66 -3.69 21.52
CA PRO A 76 -13.22 -3.07 22.72
C PRO A 76 -12.12 -2.36 23.52
N VAL A 77 -12.47 -1.20 24.07
CA VAL A 77 -11.59 -0.38 24.92
C VAL A 77 -12.26 -0.16 26.27
N GLY A 78 -11.45 -0.06 27.33
CA GLY A 78 -11.95 0.35 28.66
C GLY A 78 -12.23 1.85 28.71
N MET A 79 -13.17 2.26 29.57
CA MET A 79 -13.48 3.65 29.89
C MET A 79 -13.16 3.93 31.36
#